data_AF-A0A9X0WMM8-F1
#
_entry.id   AF-A0A9X0WMM8-F1
#
_cell.length_a   1.000
_cell.length_b   1.000
_cell.length_c   1.000
_cell.angle_alpha   90.00
_cell.angle_beta   90.00
_cell.angle_gamma   90.00
#
_symmetry.space_group_name_H-M   'P 1'
#
loop_
_entity.id
_entity.type
_entity.pdbx_description
1 polymer ?
#
loop_
_entity_poly.entity_id
_entity_poly.type
_entity_poly.pdbx_seq_one_letter_code
_entity_poly.pdbx_strand_id
1 'polypeptide(L)'
;MAEYLHDEWLYDLHHYHYSRALRSLQQKGNVPDLLVSLLQVMVERRELNIQPVMNQQLKTEVLEATGFPLFWHENPEDEQLANYLYDLEAKLRNEQIIDFVRAVSPAIYRIFMRLIQLKIPDITNYIHNSKESSYDRWKFEDLHASDNPILQEFHSESVVNSSSLTELILLLDLPDLVKLASQQLRELERSVRNPLAHLIKPFDEEELHRSTGFSSQDFLKNLIDLARYTGIHYDQAHFYFDQANAVMEELLKEK
;
A
#
# COMPACT_ATOMS: atom_id res chain seq x y z
N MET A 1 2.53 37.53 -9.35
CA MET A 1 1.62 36.39 -9.62
C MET A 1 2.38 35.14 -10.06
N ALA A 2 3.38 35.23 -10.94
CA ALA A 2 4.17 34.07 -11.37
C ALA A 2 5.02 33.42 -10.25
N GLU A 3 5.67 34.20 -9.37
CA GLU A 3 6.39 33.69 -8.18
C GLU A 3 5.45 33.01 -7.18
N TYR A 4 4.33 33.66 -6.82
CA TYR A 4 3.33 33.09 -5.90
C TYR A 4 2.79 31.72 -6.37
N LEU A 5 2.54 31.55 -7.67
CA LEU A 5 2.09 30.28 -8.25
C LEU A 5 3.23 29.22 -8.33
N HIS A 6 4.50 29.61 -8.24
CA HIS A 6 5.63 28.68 -8.18
C HIS A 6 5.77 28.08 -6.79
N ASP A 7 5.63 28.89 -5.76
CA ASP A 7 5.70 28.45 -4.36
C ASP A 7 4.52 27.52 -4.01
N GLU A 8 3.31 27.80 -4.51
CA GLU A 8 2.13 26.95 -4.28
C GLU A 8 2.24 25.57 -4.95
N TRP A 9 2.78 25.51 -6.17
CA TRP A 9 3.00 24.25 -6.89
C TRP A 9 3.99 23.35 -6.14
N LEU A 10 5.14 23.90 -5.73
CA LEU A 10 6.17 23.15 -5.02
C LEU A 10 5.63 22.66 -3.67
N TYR A 11 4.92 23.52 -2.95
CA TYR A 11 4.26 23.12 -1.71
C TYR A 11 3.32 21.93 -1.92
N ASP A 12 2.43 22.01 -2.91
CA ASP A 12 1.49 20.91 -3.20
C ASP A 12 2.24 19.64 -3.65
N LEU A 13 3.35 19.77 -4.36
CA LEU A 13 4.18 18.64 -4.78
C LEU A 13 4.84 17.93 -3.59
N HIS A 14 5.50 18.68 -2.71
CA HIS A 14 6.19 18.13 -1.52
C HIS A 14 5.23 17.53 -0.48
N HIS A 15 3.96 17.92 -0.49
CA HIS A 15 2.90 17.32 0.33
C HIS A 15 2.04 16.30 -0.45
N TYR A 16 2.51 15.88 -1.62
CA TYR A 16 1.91 14.83 -2.45
C TYR A 16 0.46 15.15 -2.90
N HIS A 17 0.09 16.43 -2.97
CA HIS A 17 -1.21 16.94 -3.40
C HIS A 17 -1.27 17.13 -4.93
N TYR A 18 -1.00 16.06 -5.68
CA TYR A 18 -0.82 16.11 -7.13
C TYR A 18 -2.02 16.69 -7.90
N SER A 19 -3.26 16.46 -7.46
CA SER A 19 -4.44 17.02 -8.15
C SER A 19 -4.57 18.54 -7.97
N ARG A 20 -4.02 19.09 -6.89
CA ARG A 20 -3.94 20.55 -6.71
C ARG A 20 -2.79 21.11 -7.53
N ALA A 21 -1.63 20.46 -7.45
CA ALA A 21 -0.46 20.79 -8.25
C ALA A 21 -0.83 20.86 -9.74
N LEU A 22 -1.53 19.86 -10.28
CA LEU A 22 -1.93 19.80 -11.69
C LEU A 22 -2.79 20.99 -12.11
N ARG A 23 -3.75 21.36 -11.27
CA ARG A 23 -4.62 22.53 -11.51
C ARG A 23 -3.83 23.83 -11.52
N SER A 24 -2.86 23.99 -10.62
CA SER A 24 -1.99 25.17 -10.57
C SER A 24 -1.07 25.25 -11.80
N LEU A 25 -0.54 24.10 -12.23
CA LEU A 25 0.35 23.98 -13.39
C LEU A 25 -0.36 24.33 -14.71
N GLN A 26 -1.59 23.83 -14.90
CA GLN A 26 -2.41 24.10 -16.09
C GLN A 26 -2.73 25.60 -16.27
N GLN A 27 -2.73 26.39 -15.19
CA GLN A 27 -2.98 27.83 -15.24
C GLN A 27 -1.76 28.65 -15.69
N LYS A 28 -0.54 28.11 -15.59
CA LYS A 28 0.70 28.86 -15.90
C LYS A 28 0.95 29.08 -17.39
N GLY A 29 0.35 28.25 -18.26
CA GLY A 29 0.63 28.24 -19.69
C GLY A 29 2.08 27.82 -20.02
N ASN A 30 2.29 27.13 -21.14
CA ASN A 30 3.62 26.70 -21.60
C ASN A 30 4.39 25.79 -20.62
N VAL A 31 3.86 24.59 -20.38
CA VAL A 31 4.46 23.56 -19.50
C VAL A 31 4.85 22.34 -20.34
N PRO A 32 5.98 21.65 -20.08
CA PRO A 32 6.35 20.45 -20.83
C PRO A 32 5.26 19.36 -20.75
N ASP A 33 4.93 18.74 -21.88
CA ASP A 33 3.90 17.69 -21.95
C ASP A 33 4.25 16.50 -21.04
N LEU A 34 5.52 16.10 -21.01
CA LEU A 34 6.00 15.02 -20.15
C LEU A 34 5.77 15.29 -18.65
N LEU A 35 5.94 16.55 -18.21
CA LEU A 35 5.65 16.95 -16.82
C LEU A 35 4.16 16.84 -16.51
N VAL A 36 3.30 17.26 -17.44
CA VAL A 36 1.83 17.13 -17.30
C VAL A 36 1.43 15.66 -17.23
N SER A 37 1.99 14.81 -18.10
CA SER A 37 1.74 13.37 -18.12
C SER A 37 2.19 12.68 -16.83
N LEU A 38 3.41 12.95 -16.36
CA LEU A 38 3.94 12.37 -15.12
C LEU A 38 3.08 12.76 -13.92
N LEU A 39 2.67 14.02 -13.85
CA LEU A 39 1.82 14.49 -12.77
C LEU A 39 0.42 13.88 -12.81
N GLN A 40 -0.18 13.72 -14.00
CA GLN A 40 -1.45 13.00 -14.15
C GLN A 40 -1.30 11.56 -13.63
N VAL A 41 -0.21 10.87 -13.96
CA VAL A 41 0.07 9.53 -13.39
C VAL A 41 0.13 9.58 -11.86
N MET A 42 0.77 10.60 -11.27
CA MET A 42 0.83 10.73 -9.81
C MET A 42 -0.56 10.98 -9.18
N VAL A 43 -1.45 11.69 -9.85
CA VAL A 43 -2.87 11.82 -9.45
C VAL A 43 -3.53 10.44 -9.41
N GLU A 44 -3.44 9.69 -10.51
CA GLU A 44 -4.04 8.36 -10.61
C GLU A 44 -3.48 7.38 -9.56
N ARG A 45 -2.17 7.46 -9.27
CA ARG A 45 -1.53 6.69 -8.20
C ARG A 45 -2.13 7.00 -6.82
N ARG A 46 -2.36 8.28 -6.49
CA ARG A 46 -3.02 8.68 -5.22
C ARG A 46 -4.49 8.29 -5.15
N GLU A 47 -5.15 8.13 -6.29
CA GLU A 47 -6.51 7.60 -6.40
C GLU A 47 -6.56 6.07 -6.48
N LEU A 48 -5.39 5.41 -6.34
CA LEU A 48 -5.22 3.96 -6.41
C LEU A 48 -5.62 3.36 -7.77
N ASN A 49 -5.68 4.17 -8.82
CA ASN A 49 -6.01 3.76 -10.17
C ASN A 49 -4.75 3.40 -10.97
N ILE A 50 -4.36 2.13 -10.97
CA ILE A 50 -3.14 1.68 -11.65
C ILE A 50 -3.27 1.47 -13.16
N GLN A 51 -4.50 1.38 -13.70
CA GLN A 51 -4.71 1.14 -15.12
C GLN A 51 -4.05 2.20 -16.03
N PRO A 52 -4.28 3.51 -15.84
CA PRO A 52 -3.61 4.54 -16.62
C PRO A 52 -2.10 4.67 -16.31
N VAL A 53 -1.68 4.24 -15.10
CA VAL A 53 -0.29 4.28 -14.65
C VAL A 53 0.56 3.24 -15.42
N MET A 54 0.00 2.07 -15.70
CA MET A 54 0.68 0.97 -16.41
C MET A 54 0.76 1.17 -17.93
N ASN A 55 1.12 2.39 -18.36
CA ASN A 55 1.31 2.73 -19.76
C ASN A 55 2.77 2.46 -20.19
N GLN A 56 2.98 1.47 -21.06
CA GLN A 56 4.33 1.07 -21.52
C GLN A 56 5.03 2.14 -22.35
N GLN A 57 4.28 2.92 -23.13
CA GLN A 57 4.84 4.00 -23.94
C GLN A 57 5.37 5.11 -23.02
N LEU A 58 4.53 5.55 -22.07
CA LEU A 58 4.92 6.57 -21.11
C LEU A 58 6.05 6.09 -20.19
N LYS A 59 6.04 4.81 -19.79
CA LYS A 59 7.16 4.21 -19.04
C LYS A 59 8.47 4.38 -19.79
N THR A 60 8.51 4.05 -21.08
CA THR A 60 9.71 4.15 -21.91
C THR A 60 10.15 5.60 -22.04
N GLU A 61 9.22 6.50 -22.35
CA GLU A 61 9.49 7.93 -22.50
C GLU A 61 10.07 8.57 -21.22
N VAL A 62 9.44 8.30 -20.07
CA VAL A 62 9.90 8.82 -18.77
C VAL A 62 11.27 8.24 -18.41
N LEU A 63 11.48 6.93 -18.61
CA LEU A 63 12.76 6.29 -18.31
C LEU A 63 13.91 6.82 -19.17
N GLU A 64 13.68 7.00 -20.47
CA GLU A 64 14.70 7.55 -21.39
C GLU A 64 15.03 9.01 -21.10
N ALA A 65 14.02 9.81 -20.79
CA ALA A 65 14.19 11.24 -20.52
C ALA A 65 14.83 11.52 -19.14
N THR A 66 14.54 10.69 -18.12
CA THR A 66 14.80 11.06 -16.72
C THR A 66 15.51 9.98 -15.90
N GLY A 67 15.63 8.76 -16.42
CA GLY A 67 16.11 7.60 -15.66
C GLY A 67 15.12 7.08 -14.62
N PHE A 68 13.92 7.68 -14.50
CA PHE A 68 12.93 7.30 -13.51
C PHE A 68 12.09 6.10 -13.96
N PRO A 69 12.04 5.00 -13.19
CA PRO A 69 11.19 3.86 -13.50
C PRO A 69 9.74 4.15 -13.10
N LEU A 70 8.86 4.33 -14.10
CA LEU A 70 7.45 4.68 -13.87
C LEU A 70 6.68 3.64 -13.07
N PHE A 71 7.01 2.35 -13.20
CA PHE A 71 6.48 1.25 -12.40
C PHE A 71 7.46 0.06 -12.42
N TRP A 72 7.38 -0.78 -11.39
CA TRP A 72 8.33 -1.87 -11.19
C TRP A 72 7.76 -3.24 -11.57
N HIS A 73 6.45 -3.42 -11.48
CA HIS A 73 5.80 -4.71 -11.73
C HIS A 73 4.95 -4.66 -12.98
N GLU A 74 5.12 -5.67 -13.85
CA GLU A 74 4.26 -5.86 -15.02
C GLU A 74 2.91 -6.51 -14.65
N ASN A 75 2.84 -7.15 -13.47
CA ASN A 75 1.60 -7.67 -12.93
C ASN A 75 0.80 -6.53 -12.27
N PRO A 76 -0.45 -6.27 -12.70
CA PRO A 76 -1.27 -5.18 -12.14
C PRO A 76 -1.59 -5.32 -10.65
N GLU A 77 -1.75 -6.53 -10.12
CA GLU A 77 -2.03 -6.75 -8.70
C GLU A 77 -0.80 -6.46 -7.83
N ASP A 78 0.39 -6.83 -8.31
CA ASP A 78 1.66 -6.53 -7.64
C ASP A 78 1.92 -5.03 -7.61
N GLU A 79 1.74 -4.35 -8.75
CA GLU A 79 1.90 -2.90 -8.83
C GLU A 79 0.83 -2.16 -8.02
N GLN A 80 -0.41 -2.68 -7.96
CA GLN A 80 -1.46 -2.14 -7.10
C GLN A 80 -1.08 -2.19 -5.63
N LEU A 81 -0.49 -3.30 -5.16
CA LEU A 81 -0.06 -3.44 -3.79
C LEU A 81 1.12 -2.49 -3.48
N ALA A 82 2.11 -2.41 -4.37
CA ALA A 82 3.20 -1.44 -4.24
C ALA A 82 2.68 0.01 -4.20
N ASN A 83 1.76 0.35 -5.10
CA ASN A 83 1.14 1.67 -5.16
C ASN A 83 0.36 2.01 -3.88
N TYR A 84 -0.34 1.02 -3.32
CA TYR A 84 -1.06 1.19 -2.06
C TYR A 84 -0.10 1.48 -0.90
N LEU A 85 1.06 0.80 -0.86
CA LEU A 85 2.10 1.08 0.13
C LEU A 85 2.67 2.50 -0.03
N TYR A 86 2.90 2.96 -1.26
CA TYR A 86 3.32 4.35 -1.50
C TYR A 86 2.29 5.36 -0.96
N ASP A 87 1.00 5.11 -1.19
CA ASP A 87 -0.07 5.97 -0.69
C ASP A 87 -0.27 5.88 0.84
N LEU A 88 0.08 4.76 1.48
CA LEU A 88 0.14 4.67 2.94
C LEU A 88 1.31 5.49 3.51
N GLU A 89 2.50 5.39 2.92
CA GLU A 89 3.66 6.17 3.33
C GLU A 89 3.44 7.68 3.13
N ALA A 90 2.79 8.08 2.03
CA ALA A 90 2.42 9.49 1.79
C ALA A 90 1.48 10.04 2.88
N LYS A 91 0.52 9.23 3.37
CA LYS A 91 -0.35 9.63 4.49
C LYS A 91 0.46 9.86 5.77
N LEU A 92 1.39 8.96 6.08
CA LEU A 92 2.22 9.08 7.28
C LEU A 92 3.14 10.31 7.23
N ARG A 93 3.78 10.54 6.09
CA ARG A 93 4.64 11.72 5.89
C ARG A 93 3.89 13.04 6.00
N ASN A 94 2.58 13.04 5.72
CA ASN A 94 1.68 14.18 5.92
C ASN A 94 1.00 14.18 7.30
N GLU A 95 1.48 13.40 8.27
CA GLU A 95 0.94 13.31 9.64
C GLU A 95 -0.54 12.86 9.72
N GLN A 96 -1.04 12.19 8.67
CA GLN A 96 -2.43 11.72 8.57
C GLN A 96 -2.59 10.35 9.26
N ILE A 97 -2.22 10.25 10.54
CA ILE A 97 -2.17 8.98 11.29
C ILE A 97 -3.50 8.24 11.29
N ILE A 98 -4.62 8.95 11.47
CA ILE A 98 -5.96 8.36 11.47
C ILE A 98 -6.27 7.70 10.12
N ASP A 99 -5.96 8.39 9.03
CA ASP A 99 -6.24 7.88 7.68
C ASP A 99 -5.30 6.74 7.30
N PHE A 100 -4.03 6.81 7.72
CA PHE A 100 -3.10 5.68 7.63
C PHE A 100 -3.68 4.44 8.33
N VAL A 101 -4.02 4.56 9.61
CA VAL A 101 -4.56 3.45 10.42
C VAL A 101 -5.83 2.87 9.80
N ARG A 102 -6.74 3.71 9.28
CA ARG A 102 -7.97 3.21 8.63
C ARG A 102 -7.67 2.46 7.33
N ALA A 103 -6.62 2.86 6.63
CA ALA A 103 -6.21 2.29 5.35
C ALA A 103 -5.32 1.03 5.47
N VAL A 104 -4.84 0.62 6.65
CA VAL A 104 -3.92 -0.55 6.71
C VAL A 104 -4.59 -1.90 6.39
N SER A 105 -5.88 -2.09 6.70
CA SER A 105 -6.51 -3.43 6.64
C SER A 105 -6.49 -4.09 5.27
N PRO A 106 -6.78 -3.40 4.14
CA PRO A 106 -6.64 -4.01 2.82
C PRO A 106 -5.22 -4.49 2.52
N ALA A 107 -4.20 -3.72 2.93
CA ALA A 107 -2.80 -4.11 2.74
C ALA A 107 -2.44 -5.35 3.58
N ILE A 108 -2.82 -5.36 4.86
CA ILE A 108 -2.62 -6.51 5.76
C ILE A 108 -3.22 -7.77 5.14
N TYR A 109 -4.49 -7.72 4.72
CA TYR A 109 -5.18 -8.86 4.13
C TYR A 109 -4.46 -9.38 2.88
N ARG A 110 -4.13 -8.48 1.94
CA ARG A 110 -3.47 -8.85 0.68
C ARG A 110 -2.08 -9.44 0.91
N ILE A 111 -1.28 -8.84 1.79
CA ILE A 111 0.06 -9.33 2.11
C ILE A 111 -0.02 -10.69 2.81
N PHE A 112 -0.93 -10.87 3.76
CA PHE A 112 -1.09 -12.15 4.46
C PHE A 112 -1.54 -13.26 3.52
N MET A 113 -2.47 -12.97 2.61
CA MET A 113 -2.87 -13.94 1.58
C MET A 113 -1.67 -14.36 0.72
N ARG A 114 -0.84 -13.40 0.29
CA ARG A 114 0.39 -13.70 -0.47
C ARG A 114 1.38 -14.54 0.33
N LEU A 115 1.60 -14.22 1.61
CA LEU A 115 2.47 -15.01 2.49
C LEU A 115 2.02 -16.46 2.58
N ILE A 116 0.71 -16.70 2.69
CA ILE A 116 0.15 -18.05 2.71
C ILE A 116 0.32 -18.72 1.35
N GLN A 117 0.07 -18.01 0.24
CA GLN A 117 0.24 -18.52 -1.12
C GLN A 117 1.68 -18.96 -1.44
N LEU A 118 2.69 -18.40 -0.77
CA LEU A 118 4.08 -18.90 -0.92
C LEU A 118 4.24 -20.36 -0.45
N LYS A 119 3.43 -20.80 0.51
CA LYS A 119 3.50 -22.16 1.09
C LYS A 119 2.35 -23.04 0.62
N ILE A 120 1.19 -22.45 0.31
CA ILE A 120 -0.03 -23.11 -0.13
C ILE A 120 -0.60 -22.34 -1.33
N PRO A 121 -0.03 -22.54 -2.54
CA PRO A 121 -0.37 -21.73 -3.72
C PRO A 121 -1.85 -21.77 -4.10
N ASP A 122 -2.53 -22.86 -3.77
CA ASP A 122 -3.94 -23.13 -4.06
C ASP A 122 -4.88 -22.75 -2.91
N ILE A 123 -4.42 -22.00 -1.89
CA ILE A 123 -5.23 -21.62 -0.72
C ILE A 123 -6.59 -20.99 -1.07
N THR A 124 -6.66 -20.27 -2.19
CA THR A 124 -7.89 -19.62 -2.67
C THR A 124 -8.99 -20.62 -3.04
N ASN A 125 -8.64 -21.88 -3.36
CA ASN A 125 -9.63 -22.93 -3.63
C ASN A 125 -10.43 -23.29 -2.37
N TYR A 126 -9.86 -23.08 -1.19
CA TYR A 126 -10.47 -23.34 0.11
C TYR A 126 -11.24 -22.14 0.66
N ILE A 127 -11.47 -21.10 -0.16
CA ILE A 127 -12.23 -19.92 0.22
C ILE A 127 -13.53 -19.88 -0.59
N HIS A 128 -14.65 -19.74 0.11
CA HIS A 128 -15.91 -19.37 -0.49
C HIS A 128 -15.96 -17.85 -0.65
N ASN A 129 -15.80 -17.39 -1.88
CA ASN A 129 -15.99 -15.98 -2.22
C ASN A 129 -17.47 -15.67 -2.12
N SER A 130 -17.85 -14.95 -1.06
CA SER A 130 -19.24 -14.60 -0.87
C SER A 130 -19.60 -13.48 -1.84
N LYS A 131 -20.58 -13.72 -2.72
CA LYS A 131 -21.11 -12.66 -3.58
C LYS A 131 -21.82 -11.63 -2.68
N GLU A 132 -21.56 -10.34 -2.92
CA GLU A 132 -22.03 -9.18 -2.15
C GLU A 132 -21.31 -8.92 -0.81
N SER A 133 -21.73 -7.88 -0.08
CA SER A 133 -21.09 -7.20 1.06
C SER A 133 -20.82 -8.05 2.32
N SER A 134 -20.82 -9.38 2.20
CA SER A 134 -20.40 -10.31 3.23
C SER A 134 -18.90 -10.62 3.12
N TYR A 135 -18.34 -11.10 4.22
CA TYR A 135 -16.96 -11.56 4.25
C TYR A 135 -16.82 -12.96 3.63
N ASP A 136 -15.67 -13.17 2.98
CA ASP A 136 -15.22 -14.48 2.51
C ASP A 136 -15.20 -15.50 3.66
N ARG A 137 -15.42 -16.78 3.34
CA ARG A 137 -15.46 -17.86 4.34
C ARG A 137 -14.55 -19.03 4.00
N TRP A 138 -13.96 -19.65 5.01
CA TRP A 138 -13.18 -20.88 4.87
C TRP A 138 -14.09 -22.07 4.56
N LYS A 139 -13.67 -22.92 3.62
CA LYS A 139 -14.27 -24.22 3.34
C LYS A 139 -13.60 -25.28 4.22
N PHE A 140 -13.96 -25.32 5.51
CA PHE A 140 -13.31 -26.23 6.47
C PHE A 140 -13.44 -27.71 6.11
N GLU A 141 -14.53 -28.12 5.47
CA GLU A 141 -14.67 -29.48 4.95
C GLU A 141 -13.56 -29.83 3.95
N ASP A 142 -13.28 -28.91 3.01
CA ASP A 142 -12.22 -29.08 2.01
C ASP A 142 -10.81 -28.96 2.64
N LEU A 143 -10.63 -28.07 3.62
CA LEU A 143 -9.36 -27.88 4.34
C LEU A 143 -8.96 -29.15 5.10
N HIS A 144 -9.89 -29.73 5.87
CA HIS A 144 -9.65 -30.95 6.64
C HIS A 144 -9.55 -32.20 5.77
N ALA A 145 -10.11 -32.18 4.55
CA ALA A 145 -9.93 -33.23 3.56
C ALA A 145 -8.64 -33.09 2.72
N SER A 146 -7.90 -31.99 2.86
CA SER A 146 -6.63 -31.76 2.16
C SER A 146 -5.55 -32.73 2.62
N ASP A 147 -4.60 -33.05 1.74
CA ASP A 147 -3.39 -33.83 2.09
C ASP A 147 -2.35 -32.99 2.88
N ASN A 148 -2.58 -31.69 3.06
CA ASN A 148 -1.68 -30.79 3.78
C ASN A 148 -1.97 -30.84 5.30
N PRO A 149 -1.03 -31.33 6.15
CA PRO A 149 -1.24 -31.44 7.59
C PRO A 149 -1.53 -30.10 8.27
N ILE A 150 -0.97 -29.00 7.75
CA ILE A 150 -1.22 -27.65 8.29
C ILE A 150 -2.69 -27.25 8.08
N LEU A 151 -3.27 -27.57 6.92
CA LEU A 151 -4.68 -27.27 6.64
C LEU A 151 -5.62 -28.17 7.45
N GLN A 152 -5.19 -29.41 7.74
CA GLN A 152 -5.93 -30.32 8.60
C GLN A 152 -5.97 -29.82 10.07
N GLU A 153 -4.86 -29.30 10.58
CA GLU A 153 -4.75 -28.73 11.93
C GLU A 153 -5.33 -27.31 12.06
N PHE A 154 -5.49 -26.61 10.94
CA PHE A 154 -5.98 -25.24 10.95
C PHE A 154 -7.45 -25.17 11.41
N HIS A 155 -7.64 -24.56 12.57
CA HIS A 155 -8.94 -24.25 13.14
C HIS A 155 -9.03 -22.75 13.39
N SER A 156 -10.06 -22.12 12.85
CA SER A 156 -10.33 -20.68 12.98
C SER A 156 -11.83 -20.43 12.95
N GLU A 157 -12.26 -19.21 13.24
CA GLU A 157 -13.59 -18.74 12.85
C GLU A 157 -13.82 -18.93 11.34
N SER A 158 -15.08 -19.13 10.95
CA SER A 158 -15.47 -19.38 9.54
C SER A 158 -15.14 -18.25 8.56
N VAL A 159 -14.83 -17.05 9.04
CA VAL A 159 -14.61 -15.87 8.22
C VAL A 159 -13.13 -15.71 7.89
N VAL A 160 -12.82 -15.45 6.62
CA VAL A 160 -11.47 -15.09 6.18
C VAL A 160 -11.21 -13.63 6.51
N ASN A 161 -10.52 -13.40 7.61
CA ASN A 161 -10.08 -12.09 8.07
C ASN A 161 -8.61 -12.12 8.52
N SER A 162 -8.05 -10.96 8.87
CA SER A 162 -6.66 -10.84 9.34
C SER A 162 -6.34 -11.77 10.51
N SER A 163 -7.31 -12.06 11.40
CA SER A 163 -7.15 -13.01 12.52
C SER A 163 -6.92 -14.42 12.01
N SER A 164 -7.85 -14.93 11.21
CA SER A 164 -7.77 -16.28 10.65
C SER A 164 -6.52 -16.48 9.79
N LEU A 165 -6.12 -15.45 9.04
CA LEU A 165 -4.91 -15.48 8.23
C LEU A 165 -3.65 -15.49 9.10
N THR A 166 -3.63 -14.75 10.21
CA THR A 166 -2.52 -14.78 11.16
C THR A 166 -2.38 -16.17 11.78
N GLU A 167 -3.48 -16.77 12.22
CA GLU A 167 -3.49 -18.12 12.78
C GLU A 167 -2.89 -19.14 11.79
N LEU A 168 -3.27 -19.08 10.52
CA LEU A 168 -2.69 -19.92 9.48
C LEU A 168 -1.19 -19.63 9.27
N ILE A 169 -0.79 -18.36 9.18
CA ILE A 169 0.62 -17.95 9.03
C ILE A 169 1.52 -18.51 10.14
N LEU A 170 1.01 -18.60 11.38
CA LEU A 170 1.77 -19.12 12.51
C LEU A 170 2.04 -20.62 12.40
N LEU A 171 1.17 -21.38 11.73
CA LEU A 171 1.35 -22.80 11.47
C LEU A 171 2.29 -23.08 10.29
N LEU A 172 2.46 -22.11 9.38
CA LEU A 172 3.34 -22.25 8.22
C LEU A 172 4.83 -22.29 8.63
N ASP A 173 5.62 -22.97 7.81
CA ASP A 173 7.08 -22.92 7.87
C ASP A 173 7.60 -21.58 7.30
N LEU A 174 7.44 -20.51 8.09
CA LEU A 174 7.90 -19.16 7.79
C LEU A 174 8.88 -18.68 8.87
N PRO A 175 9.85 -17.81 8.54
CA PRO A 175 10.78 -17.26 9.53
C PRO A 175 10.05 -16.59 10.70
N ASP A 176 10.60 -16.69 11.91
CA ASP A 176 10.02 -16.10 13.12
C ASP A 176 9.79 -14.59 13.00
N LEU A 177 10.67 -13.89 12.28
CA LEU A 177 10.51 -12.46 12.00
C LEU A 177 9.24 -12.16 11.18
N VAL A 178 8.90 -13.01 10.21
CA VAL A 178 7.68 -12.88 9.41
C VAL A 178 6.46 -13.12 10.29
N LYS A 179 6.50 -14.17 11.11
CA LYS A 179 5.42 -14.50 12.06
C LYS A 179 5.18 -13.38 13.07
N LEU A 180 6.25 -12.84 13.64
CA LEU A 180 6.19 -11.73 14.60
C LEU A 180 5.62 -10.46 13.96
N ALA A 181 6.06 -10.10 12.76
CA ALA A 181 5.53 -8.95 12.03
C ALA A 181 4.03 -9.12 11.71
N SER A 182 3.59 -10.31 11.31
CA SER A 182 2.17 -10.62 11.10
C SER A 182 1.35 -10.46 12.39
N GLN A 183 1.86 -10.94 13.53
CA GLN A 183 1.20 -10.76 14.82
C GLN A 183 1.10 -9.28 15.22
N GLN A 184 2.15 -8.49 15.00
CA GLN A 184 2.14 -7.05 15.30
C GLN A 184 1.11 -6.29 14.46
N LEU A 185 1.01 -6.59 13.16
CA LEU A 185 0.01 -5.99 12.28
C LEU A 185 -1.42 -6.41 12.66
N ARG A 186 -1.61 -7.66 13.08
CA ARG A 186 -2.89 -8.13 13.62
C ARG A 186 -3.27 -7.38 14.89
N GLU A 187 -2.30 -7.09 15.76
CA GLU A 187 -2.54 -6.32 16.98
C GLU A 187 -2.95 -4.88 16.67
N LEU A 188 -2.29 -4.22 15.72
CA LEU A 188 -2.70 -2.92 15.21
C LEU A 188 -4.15 -2.95 14.73
N GLU A 189 -4.51 -3.96 13.93
CA GLU A 189 -5.87 -4.05 13.40
C GLU A 189 -6.90 -4.20 14.54
N ARG A 190 -6.60 -5.05 15.52
CA ARG A 190 -7.48 -5.38 16.65
C ARG A 190 -7.67 -4.20 17.61
N SER A 191 -6.57 -3.64 18.09
CA SER A 191 -6.53 -2.71 19.22
C SER A 191 -6.75 -1.26 18.80
N VAL A 192 -6.43 -0.93 17.54
CA VAL A 192 -6.47 0.44 17.05
C VAL A 192 -7.42 0.58 15.88
N ARG A 193 -7.14 -0.06 14.74
CA ARG A 193 -7.91 0.16 13.51
C ARG A 193 -9.39 -0.14 13.70
N ASN A 194 -9.73 -1.29 14.28
CA ASN A 194 -11.13 -1.70 14.46
C ASN A 194 -11.90 -0.70 15.34
N PRO A 195 -11.41 -0.30 16.53
CA PRO A 195 -12.01 0.80 17.28
C PRO A 195 -12.12 2.12 16.48
N LEU A 196 -11.08 2.52 15.75
CA LEU A 196 -11.08 3.79 14.99
C LEU A 196 -12.03 3.80 13.78
N ALA A 197 -12.41 2.63 13.26
CA ALA A 197 -13.40 2.49 12.21
C ALA A 197 -14.83 2.59 12.74
N HIS A 198 -15.06 2.29 14.01
CA HIS A 198 -16.39 2.27 14.63
C HIS A 198 -16.67 3.43 15.59
N LEU A 199 -15.63 4.11 16.06
CA LEU A 199 -15.70 5.16 17.06
C LEU A 199 -15.11 6.47 16.54
N ILE A 200 -15.70 7.59 16.98
CA ILE A 200 -15.13 8.93 16.79
C ILE A 200 -14.41 9.30 18.09
N LYS A 201 -13.08 9.25 18.09
CA LYS A 201 -12.24 9.62 19.23
C LYS A 201 -11.01 10.40 18.76
N PRO A 202 -10.43 11.28 19.59
CA PRO A 202 -9.13 11.85 19.32
C PRO A 202 -8.09 10.73 19.19
N PHE A 203 -7.18 10.86 18.22
CA PHE A 203 -6.16 9.87 17.96
C PHE A 203 -4.99 10.49 17.18
N ASP A 204 -3.77 10.21 17.61
CA ASP A 204 -2.51 10.68 17.05
C ASP A 204 -1.41 9.61 17.25
N GLU A 205 -0.16 9.96 16.94
CA GLU A 205 1.00 9.08 17.07
C GLU A 205 1.25 8.64 18.53
N GLU A 206 1.06 9.54 19.50
CA GLU A 206 1.25 9.22 20.92
C GLU A 206 0.22 8.19 21.40
N GLU A 207 -1.05 8.36 21.00
CA GLU A 207 -2.11 7.42 21.32
C GLU A 207 -1.91 6.05 20.64
N LEU A 208 -1.38 6.04 19.41
CA LEU A 208 -0.98 4.81 18.72
C LEU A 208 0.10 4.06 19.49
N HIS A 209 1.17 4.76 19.87
CA HIS A 209 2.27 4.17 20.62
C HIS A 209 1.83 3.69 22.00
N ARG A 210 0.99 4.46 22.70
CA ARG A 210 0.42 4.06 24.00
C ARG A 210 -0.45 2.80 23.90
N SER A 211 -1.17 2.63 22.80
CA SER A 211 -2.09 1.50 22.59
C SER A 211 -1.36 0.22 22.17
N THR A 212 -0.27 0.34 21.41
CA THR A 212 0.37 -0.81 20.74
C THR A 212 1.82 -1.06 21.16
N GLY A 213 2.49 -0.06 21.72
CA GLY A 213 3.94 -0.08 21.98
C GLY A 213 4.82 0.20 20.76
N PHE A 214 4.24 0.49 19.59
CA PHE A 214 4.95 0.71 18.33
C PHE A 214 4.54 2.03 17.68
N SER A 215 5.44 2.60 16.87
CA SER A 215 5.13 3.78 16.06
C SER A 215 4.41 3.40 14.76
N SER A 216 3.77 4.37 14.12
CA SER A 216 3.22 4.20 12.77
C SER A 216 4.28 3.82 11.75
N GLN A 217 5.50 4.33 11.91
CA GLN A 217 6.65 3.98 11.06
C GLN A 217 7.05 2.51 11.21
N ASP A 218 7.00 1.95 12.43
CA ASP A 218 7.28 0.53 12.66
C ASP A 218 6.24 -0.35 11.93
N PHE A 219 4.97 0.04 11.97
CA PHE A 219 3.91 -0.68 11.25
C PHE A 219 4.05 -0.58 9.73
N LEU A 220 4.35 0.60 9.20
CA LEU A 220 4.64 0.76 7.77
C LEU A 220 5.84 -0.10 7.36
N LYS A 221 6.92 -0.09 8.16
CA LYS A 221 8.10 -0.91 7.91
C LYS A 221 7.74 -2.40 7.88
N ASN A 222 6.94 -2.89 8.83
CA ASN A 222 6.48 -4.27 8.83
C ASN A 222 5.65 -4.61 7.58
N LEU A 223 4.73 -3.73 7.15
CA LEU A 223 3.98 -3.91 5.92
C LEU A 223 4.91 -4.04 4.71
N ILE A 224 5.89 -3.13 4.59
CA ILE A 224 6.85 -3.14 3.48
C ILE A 224 7.73 -4.39 3.52
N ASP A 225 8.28 -4.75 4.68
CA ASP A 225 9.15 -5.92 4.82
C ASP A 225 8.43 -7.22 4.46
N LEU A 226 7.18 -7.38 4.92
CA LEU A 226 6.36 -8.52 4.55
C LEU A 226 5.98 -8.51 3.06
N ALA A 227 5.64 -7.35 2.49
CA ALA A 227 5.36 -7.25 1.06
C ALA A 227 6.59 -7.63 0.21
N ARG A 228 7.77 -7.14 0.58
CA ARG A 228 9.05 -7.48 -0.05
C ARG A 228 9.39 -8.96 0.05
N TYR A 229 9.10 -9.57 1.20
CA TYR A 229 9.23 -11.02 1.37
C TYR A 229 8.35 -11.82 0.38
N THR A 230 7.21 -11.24 -0.06
CA THR A 230 6.33 -11.82 -1.09
C THR A 230 6.67 -11.41 -2.53
N GLY A 231 7.85 -10.80 -2.74
CA GLY A 231 8.34 -10.42 -4.08
C GLY A 231 7.94 -9.02 -4.55
N ILE A 232 7.28 -8.21 -3.72
CA ILE A 232 6.95 -6.82 -4.08
C ILE A 232 8.19 -5.93 -3.96
N HIS A 233 8.57 -5.26 -5.03
CA HIS A 233 9.60 -4.25 -5.01
C HIS A 233 9.10 -2.98 -4.30
N TYR A 234 9.89 -2.52 -3.32
CA TYR A 234 9.69 -1.26 -2.62
C TYR A 234 11.05 -0.73 -2.13
N ASP A 235 11.41 0.50 -2.51
CA ASP A 235 12.62 1.16 -2.03
C ASP A 235 12.32 1.93 -0.73
N GLN A 236 12.88 1.45 0.38
CA GLN A 236 12.74 2.10 1.70
C GLN A 236 13.70 3.28 1.89
N ALA A 237 14.79 3.35 1.12
CA ALA A 237 15.77 4.43 1.22
C ALA A 237 15.34 5.64 0.40
N HIS A 238 14.76 5.41 -0.77
CA HIS A 238 14.30 6.46 -1.67
C HIS A 238 12.81 6.30 -1.94
N PHE A 239 12.00 7.11 -1.29
CA PHE A 239 10.55 7.05 -1.45
C PHE A 239 10.13 7.39 -2.88
N TYR A 240 9.29 6.55 -3.48
CA TYR A 240 8.90 6.67 -4.89
C TYR A 240 8.34 8.05 -5.26
N PHE A 241 7.47 8.62 -4.42
CA PHE A 241 6.90 9.94 -4.69
C PHE A 241 7.92 11.07 -4.53
N ASP A 242 8.89 10.94 -3.63
CA ASP A 242 9.98 11.93 -3.52
C ASP A 242 10.86 11.91 -4.78
N GLN A 243 11.16 10.72 -5.29
CA GLN A 243 11.90 10.56 -6.56
C GLN A 243 11.12 11.17 -7.73
N ALA A 244 9.82 10.89 -7.83
CA ALA A 244 8.96 11.48 -8.85
C ALA A 244 8.89 13.02 -8.74
N ASN A 245 8.81 13.55 -7.51
CA ASN A 245 8.81 14.99 -7.25
C ASN A 245 10.09 15.64 -7.73
N ALA A 246 11.25 15.07 -7.41
CA ALA A 246 12.55 15.57 -7.87
C ALA A 246 12.63 15.62 -9.41
N VAL A 247 12.16 14.57 -10.09
CA VAL A 247 12.09 14.55 -11.57
C VAL A 247 11.18 15.66 -12.11
N MET A 248 10.01 15.86 -11.50
CA MET A 248 9.07 16.91 -11.90
C MET A 248 9.64 18.32 -11.70
N GLU A 249 10.41 18.54 -10.65
CA GLU A 249 11.10 19.79 -10.40
C GLU A 249 12.19 20.07 -11.45
N GLU A 250 12.99 19.07 -11.80
CA GLU A 250 14.03 19.22 -12.83
C GLU A 250 13.41 19.50 -14.21
N LEU A 251 12.35 18.79 -14.60
CA LEU A 251 11.62 19.05 -15.85
C LEU A 251 11.05 20.48 -15.94
N LEU A 252 10.77 21.12 -14.80
CA LEU A 252 10.32 22.51 -14.76
C LEU A 252 11.47 23.51 -14.85
N LYS A 253 12.68 23.16 -14.38
CA LYS A 253 13.89 23.99 -14.38
C LYS A 253 14.59 24.06 -15.74
N GLU A 254 14.38 23.10 -16.64
CA GLU A 254 14.95 23.10 -17.99
C GLU A 254 14.39 24.19 -18.94
N LYS A 255 13.93 25.33 -18.39
CA LYS A 255 13.50 26.53 -19.11
C LYS A 255 14.20 27.79 -18.63
#